data_AF-A0A520I3L4-F1
#
_entry.id   AF-A0A520I3L4-F1
#
_cell.length_a   1.000
_cell.length_b   1.000
_cell.length_c   1.000
_cell.angle_alpha   90.00
_cell.angle_beta   90.00
_cell.angle_gamma   90.00
#
_symmetry.space_group_name_H-M   'P 1'
#
loop_
_entity.id
_entity.type
_entity.pdbx_description
1 polymer ?
#
loop_
_entity_poly.entity_id
_entity_poly.type
_entity_poly.pdbx_seq_one_letter_code
_entity_poly.pdbx_strand_id
1 'polypeptide(L)'
;MKSLIMAMALFISVSANAQITKVTIQASGLTCSMCSNSINKSLQSLDIVDKVYSNIQSSSFDVTFKPNSVISFDALKKKVEDAGFSVAKLTAAIRFDQLEVGTDQHIKVDGMVMHFLNAKDQTINGVKTVQVVDRGYVSAKQFKKNELYTSMPCYKTGVAGSCCSKSGSADAGQRIYHVTI
;
A
#
# COMPACT_ATOMS: atom_id res chain seq x y z
N MET A 1 6.89 56.95 1.68
CA MET A 1 5.62 56.37 2.16
C MET A 1 4.77 56.14 0.92
N LYS A 2 4.54 54.95 0.38
CA LYS A 2 4.19 53.66 1.00
C LYS A 2 4.73 52.55 0.09
N SER A 3 5.47 51.61 0.68
CA SER A 3 5.90 50.39 0.00
C SER A 3 4.68 49.55 -0.37
N LEU A 4 4.52 49.22 -1.64
CA LEU A 4 3.58 48.20 -2.11
C LEU A 4 4.39 47.05 -2.71
N ILE A 5 5.11 46.34 -1.84
CA ILE A 5 5.69 45.05 -2.20
C ILE A 5 4.53 44.06 -2.20
N MET A 6 3.91 43.90 -3.37
CA MET A 6 3.00 42.81 -3.65
C MET A 6 3.84 41.53 -3.67
N ALA A 7 4.01 40.93 -2.50
CA ALA A 7 4.59 39.61 -2.35
C ALA A 7 3.65 38.62 -3.04
N MET A 8 3.92 38.40 -4.33
CA MET A 8 3.40 37.27 -5.09
C MET A 8 3.94 36.03 -4.37
N ALA A 9 3.12 35.49 -3.46
CA ALA A 9 3.37 34.23 -2.80
C ALA A 9 3.56 33.19 -3.90
N LEU A 10 4.82 32.83 -4.16
CA LEU A 10 5.19 31.70 -4.96
C LEU A 10 4.60 30.49 -4.24
N PHE A 11 3.41 30.06 -4.64
CA PHE A 11 2.87 28.76 -4.28
C PHE A 11 3.78 27.73 -4.93
N ILE A 12 4.92 27.44 -4.30
CA ILE A 12 5.70 26.24 -4.57
C ILE A 12 4.74 25.12 -4.23
N SER A 13 4.14 24.51 -5.25
CA SER A 13 3.34 23.30 -5.11
C SER A 13 4.29 22.21 -4.66
N VAL A 14 4.55 22.12 -3.35
CA VAL A 14 5.29 21.01 -2.75
C VAL A 14 4.45 19.79 -3.08
N SER A 15 4.90 19.02 -4.07
CA SER A 15 4.25 17.77 -4.43
C SER A 15 4.47 16.87 -3.23
N ALA A 16 3.42 16.61 -2.43
CA ALA A 16 3.48 15.69 -1.31
C ALA A 16 3.91 14.32 -1.88
N ASN A 17 5.17 13.95 -1.64
CA ASN A 17 5.71 12.68 -2.11
C ASN A 17 5.44 11.61 -1.05
N ALA A 18 4.82 10.52 -1.48
CA ALA A 18 4.65 9.33 -0.66
C ALA A 18 5.41 8.18 -1.32
N GLN A 19 6.38 7.60 -0.61
CA GLN A 19 7.28 6.57 -1.15
C GLN A 19 7.33 5.33 -0.27
N ILE A 20 7.19 4.16 -0.88
CA ILE A 20 7.31 2.86 -0.23
C ILE A 20 8.79 2.53 -0.04
N THR A 21 9.16 2.26 1.21
CA THR A 21 10.54 1.96 1.60
C THR A 21 10.76 0.48 1.90
N LYS A 22 9.73 -0.22 2.39
CA LYS A 22 9.78 -1.63 2.75
C LYS A 22 8.38 -2.21 2.67
N VAL A 23 8.26 -3.48 2.27
CA VAL A 23 7.04 -4.26 2.42
C VAL A 23 7.31 -5.45 3.32
N THR A 24 6.44 -5.68 4.30
CA THR A 24 6.46 -6.88 5.14
C THR A 24 5.27 -7.75 4.76
N ILE A 25 5.54 -8.99 4.37
CA ILE A 25 4.53 -9.98 3.97
C ILE A 25 4.51 -11.08 5.01
N GLN A 26 3.37 -11.34 5.63
CA GLN A 26 3.15 -12.53 6.44
C GLN A 26 2.44 -13.58 5.58
N ALA A 27 3.04 -14.77 5.48
CA ALA A 27 2.46 -15.89 4.76
C ALA A 27 1.68 -16.82 5.71
N SER A 28 0.64 -17.45 5.18
CA SER A 28 -0.06 -18.56 5.81
C SER A 28 0.23 -19.87 5.08
N GLY A 29 0.08 -20.99 5.81
CA GLY A 29 0.34 -22.33 5.26
C GLY A 29 1.80 -22.80 5.38
N LEU A 30 2.64 -22.05 6.11
CA LEU A 30 4.00 -22.45 6.45
C LEU A 30 3.96 -23.48 7.59
N THR A 31 4.20 -24.76 7.27
CA THR A 31 4.26 -25.85 8.26
C THR A 31 5.67 -26.36 8.53
N CYS A 32 6.67 -25.92 7.75
CA CYS A 32 8.07 -26.35 7.87
C CYS A 32 9.03 -25.20 7.53
N SER A 33 10.23 -25.20 8.13
CA SER A 33 11.30 -24.23 7.83
C SER A 33 11.73 -24.22 6.36
N MET A 34 11.63 -25.36 5.66
CA MET A 34 11.91 -25.45 4.22
C MET A 34 10.91 -24.67 3.36
N CYS A 35 9.67 -24.48 3.82
CA CYS A 35 8.64 -23.72 3.11
C CYS A 35 9.03 -22.24 2.97
N SER A 36 9.70 -21.67 3.99
CA SER A 36 10.14 -20.27 3.97
C SER A 36 11.17 -19.97 2.88
N ASN A 37 12.02 -20.94 2.54
CA ASN A 37 13.02 -20.77 1.49
C ASN A 37 12.39 -20.64 0.09
N SER A 38 11.28 -21.34 -0.16
CA SER A 38 10.55 -21.24 -1.44
C SER A 38 10.02 -19.82 -1.67
N ILE A 39 9.35 -19.26 -0.66
CA ILE A 39 8.84 -17.88 -0.72
C ILE A 39 9.99 -16.88 -0.91
N ASN A 40 11.08 -17.04 -0.15
CA ASN A 40 12.22 -16.12 -0.24
C ASN A 40 12.80 -16.09 -1.67
N LYS A 41 13.09 -17.26 -2.26
CA LYS A 41 13.57 -17.37 -3.64
C LYS A 41 12.57 -16.77 -4.65
N SER A 42 11.29 -17.02 -4.45
CA SER A 42 10.25 -16.48 -5.34
C SER A 42 10.21 -14.95 -5.30
N LEU A 43 10.28 -14.34 -4.11
CA LEU A 43 10.32 -12.88 -3.95
C LEU A 43 11.61 -12.27 -4.53
N GLN A 44 12.77 -12.90 -4.28
CA GLN A 44 14.05 -12.45 -4.82
C GLN A 44 14.12 -12.52 -6.36
N SER A 45 13.27 -13.31 -7.01
CA SER A 45 13.20 -13.39 -8.47
C SER A 45 12.56 -12.16 -9.14
N LEU A 46 12.02 -11.22 -8.37
CA LEU A 46 11.52 -9.95 -8.90
C LEU A 46 12.69 -8.98 -9.10
N ASP A 47 12.84 -8.44 -10.31
CA ASP A 47 13.94 -7.52 -10.64
C ASP A 47 13.99 -6.26 -9.77
N ILE A 48 12.84 -5.84 -9.24
CA ILE A 48 12.71 -4.67 -8.36
C ILE A 48 13.20 -4.91 -6.94
N VAL A 49 13.41 -6.16 -6.53
CA VAL A 49 13.77 -6.51 -5.15
C VAL A 49 15.28 -6.36 -4.95
N ASP A 50 15.65 -5.70 -3.86
CA ASP A 50 17.04 -5.58 -3.41
C ASP A 50 17.37 -6.68 -2.40
N LYS A 51 16.61 -6.77 -1.31
CA LYS A 51 16.81 -7.79 -0.26
C LYS A 51 15.50 -8.34 0.23
N VAL A 52 15.55 -9.60 0.67
CA VAL A 52 14.44 -10.28 1.36
C VAL A 52 14.99 -10.88 2.65
N TYR A 53 14.48 -10.42 3.78
CA TYR A 53 14.80 -10.94 5.10
C TYR A 53 13.62 -11.76 5.63
N SER A 54 13.83 -13.06 5.84
CA SER A 54 12.79 -13.96 6.36
C SER A 54 12.88 -14.08 7.88
N ASN A 55 11.77 -13.89 8.57
CA ASN A 55 11.58 -14.24 9.96
C ASN A 55 10.68 -15.48 10.06
N ILE A 56 11.30 -16.61 10.37
CA ILE A 56 10.63 -17.92 10.46
C ILE A 56 9.61 -17.95 11.60
N GLN A 57 9.92 -17.30 12.73
CA GLN A 57 9.07 -17.33 13.92
C GLN A 57 7.73 -16.61 13.68
N SER A 58 7.76 -15.48 12.98
CA SER A 58 6.56 -14.72 12.61
C SER A 58 5.99 -15.10 11.25
N SER A 59 6.61 -16.05 10.53
CA SER A 59 6.21 -16.41 9.15
C SER A 59 6.16 -15.21 8.22
N SER A 60 7.11 -14.28 8.38
CA SER A 60 7.11 -13.00 7.66
C SER A 60 8.37 -12.73 6.85
N PHE A 61 8.23 -11.94 5.79
CA PHE A 61 9.29 -11.58 4.85
C PHE A 61 9.33 -10.07 4.71
N ASP A 62 10.45 -9.48 5.10
CA ASP A 62 10.75 -8.06 4.93
C ASP A 62 11.46 -7.89 3.58
N VAL A 63 10.82 -7.18 2.66
CA VAL A 63 11.27 -6.94 1.29
C VAL A 63 11.66 -5.47 1.14
N THR A 64 12.90 -5.23 0.72
CA THR A 64 13.38 -3.91 0.29
C THR A 64 13.55 -3.90 -1.22
N PHE A 65 13.44 -2.71 -1.81
CA PHE A 65 13.42 -2.52 -3.26
C PHE A 65 14.61 -1.72 -3.74
N LYS A 66 14.99 -1.94 -5.00
CA LYS A 66 16.00 -1.12 -5.67
C LYS A 66 15.48 0.31 -5.88
N PRO A 67 16.37 1.32 -5.95
CA PRO A 67 15.97 2.70 -6.23
C PRO A 67 15.12 2.82 -7.49
N ASN A 68 14.13 3.71 -7.49
CA ASN A 68 13.24 4.00 -8.63
C ASN A 68 12.43 2.80 -9.15
N SER A 69 12.24 1.77 -8.31
CA SER A 69 11.39 0.62 -8.65
C SER A 69 9.91 0.96 -8.58
N VAL A 70 9.14 0.51 -9.56
CA VAL A 70 7.67 0.53 -9.50
C VAL A 70 7.20 -0.71 -8.74
N ILE A 71 6.57 -0.49 -7.59
CA ILE A 71 6.14 -1.56 -6.69
C ILE A 71 4.69 -1.93 -6.98
N SER A 72 4.41 -3.23 -7.01
CA SER A 72 3.05 -3.76 -7.09
C SER A 72 2.84 -4.79 -6.00
N PHE A 73 1.86 -4.55 -5.12
CA PHE A 73 1.49 -5.52 -4.08
C PHE A 73 0.92 -6.80 -4.69
N ASP A 74 0.21 -6.71 -5.82
CA ASP A 74 -0.32 -7.90 -6.50
C ASP A 74 0.79 -8.76 -7.10
N ALA A 75 1.86 -8.15 -7.63
CA ALA A 75 3.03 -8.90 -8.10
C ALA A 75 3.74 -9.64 -6.94
N LEU A 76 3.89 -8.98 -5.78
CA LEU A 76 4.46 -9.59 -4.58
C LEU A 76 3.58 -10.74 -4.07
N LYS A 77 2.27 -10.52 -3.96
CA LYS A 77 1.30 -11.55 -3.57
C LYS A 77 1.37 -12.73 -4.52
N LYS A 78 1.37 -12.48 -5.82
CA LYS A 78 1.46 -13.53 -6.85
C LYS A 78 2.73 -14.37 -6.69
N LYS A 79 3.89 -13.78 -6.39
CA LYS A 79 5.11 -14.56 -6.11
C LYS A 79 4.98 -15.48 -4.90
N VAL A 80 4.26 -15.06 -3.86
CA VAL A 80 3.96 -15.91 -2.70
C VAL A 80 3.00 -17.04 -3.08
N GLU A 81 1.97 -16.74 -3.88
CA GLU A 81 0.99 -17.70 -4.38
C GLU A 81 1.63 -18.74 -5.33
N ASP A 82 2.50 -18.30 -6.24
CA ASP A 82 3.25 -19.16 -7.16
C ASP A 82 4.24 -20.08 -6.40
N ALA A 83 4.66 -19.69 -5.19
CA ALA A 83 5.46 -20.53 -4.30
C ALA A 83 4.61 -21.57 -3.53
N GLY A 84 3.28 -21.57 -3.68
CA GLY A 84 2.35 -22.51 -3.06
C GLY A 84 1.75 -22.04 -1.73
N PHE A 85 1.85 -20.74 -1.40
CA PHE A 85 1.40 -20.19 -0.12
C PHE A 85 0.36 -19.09 -0.30
N SER A 86 -0.19 -18.56 0.78
CA SER A 86 -1.12 -17.43 0.72
C SER A 86 -0.65 -16.28 1.60
N VAL A 87 -1.04 -15.05 1.26
CA VAL A 87 -0.74 -13.87 2.07
C VAL A 87 -1.79 -13.71 3.16
N ALA A 88 -1.34 -13.73 4.42
CA ALA A 88 -2.18 -13.50 5.59
C ALA A 88 -2.26 -12.02 5.98
N LYS A 89 -1.17 -11.28 5.72
CA LYS A 89 -1.04 -9.85 5.99
C LYS A 89 0.04 -9.26 5.08
N LEU A 90 -0.20 -8.08 4.51
CA LEU A 90 0.83 -7.27 3.85
C LEU A 90 0.81 -5.86 4.42
N THR A 91 1.96 -5.38 4.88
CA THR A 91 2.14 -4.00 5.33
C THR A 91 3.27 -3.31 4.58
N ALA A 92 3.06 -2.06 4.20
CA ALA A 92 4.06 -1.22 3.56
C ALA A 92 4.51 -0.12 4.53
N ALA A 93 5.82 0.05 4.68
CA ALA A 93 6.40 1.22 5.33
C ALA A 93 6.52 2.32 4.28
N ILE A 94 5.67 3.34 4.39
CA ILE A 94 5.55 4.43 3.42
C ILE A 94 6.01 5.71 4.09
N ARG A 95 6.98 6.40 3.50
CA ARG A 95 7.36 7.76 3.90
C ARG A 95 6.38 8.73 3.28
N PHE A 96 5.70 9.50 4.11
CA PHE A 96 4.81 10.59 3.71
C PHE A 96 5.47 11.94 3.98
N ASP A 97 5.35 12.87 3.04
CA ASP A 97 5.78 14.26 3.20
C ASP A 97 4.54 15.16 3.31
N GLN A 98 4.11 15.41 4.55
CA GLN A 98 2.94 16.23 4.92
C GLN A 98 1.68 15.96 4.07
N LEU A 99 1.22 14.71 4.08
CA LEU A 99 0.04 14.31 3.32
C LEU A 99 -1.23 14.38 4.18
N GLU A 100 -2.26 15.05 3.69
CA GLU A 100 -3.60 14.97 4.30
C GLU A 100 -4.24 13.63 3.94
N VAL A 101 -4.66 12.88 4.97
CA VAL A 101 -5.44 11.66 4.82
C VAL A 101 -6.73 11.82 5.58
N GLY A 102 -7.81 11.29 5.01
CA GLY A 102 -9.13 11.29 5.62
C GLY A 102 -9.91 10.03 5.28
N THR A 103 -11.09 9.90 5.89
CA THR A 103 -11.97 8.76 5.63
C THR A 103 -12.36 8.75 4.15
N ASP A 104 -12.26 7.58 3.51
CA ASP A 104 -12.68 7.37 2.13
C ASP A 104 -11.92 8.20 1.06
N GLN A 105 -10.78 8.76 1.44
CA GLN A 105 -9.90 9.46 0.50
C GLN A 105 -9.06 8.50 -0.36
N HIS A 106 -8.86 8.90 -1.60
CA HIS A 106 -8.05 8.20 -2.60
C HIS A 106 -6.75 8.95 -2.86
N ILE A 107 -5.63 8.30 -2.62
CA ILE A 107 -4.31 8.92 -2.62
C ILE A 107 -3.40 8.15 -3.55
N LYS A 108 -2.68 8.85 -4.42
CA LYS A 108 -1.63 8.25 -5.26
C LYS A 108 -0.32 8.15 -4.45
N VAL A 109 0.23 6.94 -4.35
CA VAL A 109 1.49 6.61 -3.69
C VAL A 109 2.30 5.71 -4.62
N ASP A 110 3.48 6.15 -5.07
CA ASP A 110 4.32 5.44 -6.05
C ASP A 110 3.55 4.90 -7.28
N GLY A 111 2.63 5.72 -7.82
CA GLY A 111 1.79 5.34 -8.98
C GLY A 111 0.64 4.38 -8.66
N MET A 112 0.54 3.87 -7.44
CA MET A 112 -0.61 3.11 -6.95
C MET A 112 -1.65 4.02 -6.33
N VAL A 113 -2.92 3.65 -6.45
CA VAL A 113 -4.01 4.36 -5.77
C VAL A 113 -4.35 3.61 -4.49
N MET A 114 -4.33 4.33 -3.37
CA MET A 114 -4.69 3.82 -2.05
C MET A 114 -6.00 4.46 -1.59
N HIS A 115 -6.93 3.64 -1.14
CA HIS A 115 -8.16 4.06 -0.46
C HIS A 115 -8.02 3.75 1.02
N PHE A 116 -7.91 4.79 1.84
CA PHE A 116 -7.78 4.66 3.29
C PHE A 116 -9.14 4.37 3.94
N LEU A 117 -9.27 3.20 4.55
CA LEU A 117 -10.42 2.79 5.34
C LEU A 117 -10.25 3.22 6.79
N ASN A 118 -11.33 3.73 7.39
CA ASN A 118 -11.37 4.08 8.81
C ASN A 118 -10.24 5.03 9.27
N ALA A 119 -9.73 5.86 8.36
CA ALA A 119 -8.71 6.84 8.68
C ALA A 119 -9.36 8.10 9.25
N LYS A 120 -8.85 8.57 10.39
CA LYS A 120 -9.21 9.90 10.91
C LYS A 120 -8.58 10.96 10.02
N ASP A 121 -9.28 12.08 9.84
CA ASP A 121 -8.76 13.26 9.17
C ASP A 121 -7.53 13.78 9.92
N GLN A 122 -6.37 13.72 9.27
CA GLN A 122 -5.09 14.12 9.86
C GLN A 122 -4.06 14.38 8.77
N THR A 123 -3.05 15.19 9.09
CA THR A 123 -1.83 15.28 8.30
C THR A 123 -0.84 14.23 8.78
N ILE A 124 -0.42 13.32 7.89
CA ILE A 124 0.63 12.34 8.18
C ILE A 124 1.97 12.80 7.63
N ASN A 125 3.00 12.61 8.45
CA ASN A 125 4.38 12.91 8.10
C ASN A 125 5.31 11.78 8.59
N GLY A 126 6.42 11.59 7.88
CA GLY A 126 7.41 10.56 8.16
C GLY A 126 6.99 9.16 7.71
N VAL A 127 7.69 8.14 8.21
CA VAL A 127 7.40 6.75 7.86
C VAL A 127 6.21 6.24 8.66
N LYS A 128 5.18 5.76 7.97
CA LYS A 128 4.02 5.07 8.57
C LYS A 128 3.87 3.69 7.98
N THR A 129 3.31 2.78 8.78
CA THR A 129 3.00 1.42 8.35
C THR A 129 1.56 1.36 7.89
N VAL A 130 1.35 1.02 6.63
CA VAL A 130 0.05 0.93 5.99
C VAL A 130 -0.24 -0.54 5.67
N GLN A 131 -1.37 -1.07 6.14
CA GLN A 131 -1.78 -2.45 5.90
C GLN A 131 -2.75 -2.53 4.72
N VAL A 132 -2.49 -3.44 3.76
CA VAL A 132 -3.46 -3.77 2.71
C VAL A 132 -4.54 -4.68 3.26
N VAL A 133 -5.79 -4.34 2.97
CA VAL A 133 -6.98 -5.02 3.51
C VAL A 133 -7.90 -5.61 2.44
N ASP A 134 -7.43 -5.65 1.21
CA ASP A 134 -8.13 -6.27 0.08
C ASP A 134 -8.28 -7.79 0.25
N ARG A 135 -9.18 -8.37 -0.55
CA ARG A 135 -9.36 -9.83 -0.62
C ARG A 135 -8.04 -10.50 -1.02
N GLY A 136 -7.67 -11.55 -0.28
CA GLY A 136 -6.41 -12.28 -0.48
C GLY A 136 -5.20 -11.66 0.22
N TYR A 137 -5.37 -10.52 0.91
CA TYR A 137 -4.36 -9.94 1.81
C TYR A 137 -4.73 -10.05 3.28
N VAL A 138 -6.00 -10.40 3.56
CA VAL A 138 -6.55 -10.65 4.89
C VAL A 138 -7.52 -11.83 4.83
N SER A 139 -7.87 -12.40 6.00
CA SER A 139 -8.87 -13.47 6.08
C SER A 139 -10.24 -13.01 5.58
N ALA A 140 -11.07 -13.94 5.10
CA ALA A 140 -12.44 -13.62 4.67
C ALA A 140 -13.29 -12.96 5.78
N LYS A 141 -13.08 -13.34 7.04
CA LYS A 141 -13.72 -12.72 8.20
C LYS A 141 -13.29 -11.26 8.35
N GLN A 142 -11.99 -10.99 8.25
CA GLN A 142 -11.47 -9.63 8.35
C GLN A 142 -11.90 -8.78 7.16
N PHE A 143 -11.89 -9.33 5.94
CA PHE A 143 -12.37 -8.66 4.74
C PHE A 143 -13.82 -8.17 4.90
N LYS A 144 -14.71 -9.04 5.40
CA LYS A 144 -16.11 -8.68 5.70
C LYS A 144 -16.23 -7.62 6.81
N LYS A 145 -15.38 -7.69 7.84
CA LYS A 145 -15.36 -6.67 8.91
C LYS A 145 -14.96 -5.30 8.36
N ASN A 146 -13.95 -5.26 7.50
CA ASN A 146 -13.44 -4.04 6.92
C ASN A 146 -14.41 -3.39 5.92
N GLU A 147 -15.31 -4.17 5.31
CA GLU A 147 -16.42 -3.66 4.49
C GLU A 147 -17.30 -2.67 5.25
N LEU A 148 -17.40 -2.79 6.58
CA LEU A 148 -18.20 -1.89 7.41
C LEU A 148 -17.61 -0.46 7.49
N TYR A 149 -16.36 -0.26 7.08
CA TYR A 149 -15.68 1.04 7.15
C TYR A 149 -15.83 1.88 5.88
N THR A 150 -16.46 1.36 4.83
CA THR A 150 -16.70 2.12 3.60
C THR A 150 -17.96 1.68 2.90
N SER A 151 -18.68 2.63 2.31
CA SER A 151 -19.83 2.34 1.44
C SER A 151 -19.43 2.15 -0.03
N MET A 152 -18.14 2.34 -0.35
CA MET A 152 -17.67 2.41 -1.73
C MET A 152 -17.57 1.02 -2.39
N PRO A 153 -18.13 0.84 -3.61
CA PRO A 153 -18.07 -0.44 -4.31
C PRO A 153 -16.66 -0.91 -4.68
N CYS A 154 -15.68 0.00 -4.76
CA CYS A 154 -14.29 -0.33 -5.08
C CYS A 154 -13.69 -1.32 -4.08
N TYR A 155 -14.14 -1.33 -2.81
CA TYR A 155 -13.65 -2.28 -1.80
C TYR A 155 -13.93 -3.74 -2.17
N LYS A 156 -15.09 -4.00 -2.81
CA LYS A 156 -15.47 -5.35 -3.24
C LYS A 156 -14.79 -5.76 -4.54
N THR A 157 -14.53 -4.80 -5.42
CA THR A 157 -14.05 -5.05 -6.79
C THR A 157 -12.53 -4.96 -6.91
N GLY A 158 -11.87 -4.21 -6.02
CA GLY A 158 -10.44 -3.90 -6.08
C GLY A 158 -10.06 -2.91 -7.18
N VAL A 159 -11.02 -2.36 -7.92
CA VAL A 159 -10.76 -1.45 -9.05
C VAL A 159 -11.56 -0.16 -8.91
N ALA A 160 -11.04 0.88 -9.55
CA ALA A 160 -11.65 2.19 -9.61
C ALA A 160 -13.04 2.12 -10.25
N GLY A 161 -14.03 2.51 -9.45
CA GLY A 161 -15.42 2.69 -9.88
C GLY A 161 -15.84 4.16 -9.83
N SER A 162 -17.14 4.40 -9.83
CA SER A 162 -17.72 5.75 -9.82
C SER A 162 -17.31 6.59 -8.60
N CYS A 163 -16.98 5.97 -7.47
CA CYS A 163 -16.49 6.63 -6.26
C CYS A 163 -15.08 7.24 -6.40
N CYS A 164 -14.29 6.78 -7.37
CA CYS A 164 -12.87 7.13 -7.53
C CYS A 164 -12.66 8.30 -8.51
N SER A 165 -13.65 8.54 -9.38
CA SER A 165 -13.64 9.60 -10.40
C SER A 165 -13.82 11.01 -9.83
N LYS A 166 -14.41 11.16 -8.64
CA LYS A 166 -14.70 12.48 -8.04
C LYS A 166 -13.47 13.22 -7.52
N SER A 167 -12.37 12.51 -7.25
CA SER A 167 -11.16 13.09 -6.68
C SER A 167 -10.01 13.24 -7.70
N GLY A 168 -10.21 12.87 -8.97
CA GLY A 168 -9.12 12.82 -9.96
C GLY A 168 -8.02 11.80 -9.61
N SER A 169 -8.28 10.93 -8.63
CA SER A 169 -7.27 10.07 -8.03
C SER A 169 -7.03 8.77 -8.81
N ALA A 170 -7.94 8.34 -9.68
CA ALA A 170 -7.80 7.10 -10.45
C ALA A 170 -8.58 7.11 -11.76
N ASP A 171 -8.02 6.47 -12.79
CA ASP A 171 -8.72 6.20 -14.04
C ASP A 171 -9.70 5.03 -13.87
N ALA A 172 -10.79 5.01 -14.64
CA ALA A 172 -11.78 3.94 -14.57
C ALA A 172 -11.14 2.57 -14.81
N GLY A 173 -11.40 1.60 -13.93
CA GLY A 173 -10.81 0.26 -14.01
C GLY A 173 -9.37 0.14 -13.48
N GLN A 174 -8.72 1.24 -13.06
CA GLN A 174 -7.41 1.19 -12.42
C GLN A 174 -7.47 0.42 -11.10
N ARG A 175 -6.41 -0.35 -10.77
CA ARG A 175 -6.31 -1.05 -9.48
C ARG A 175 -6.27 -0.07 -8.30
N ILE A 176 -7.09 -0.32 -7.27
CA ILE A 176 -7.11 0.44 -6.01
C ILE A 176 -6.86 -0.48 -4.83
N TYR A 177 -5.83 -0.16 -4.04
CA TYR A 177 -5.53 -0.87 -2.81
C TYR A 177 -6.27 -0.23 -1.64
N HIS A 178 -7.11 -0.99 -0.95
CA HIS A 178 -7.74 -0.51 0.27
C HIS A 178 -6.80 -0.78 1.42
N VAL A 179 -6.62 0.23 2.26
CA VAL A 179 -5.58 0.22 3.27
C VAL A 179 -6.07 0.78 4.60
N THR A 180 -5.43 0.37 5.69
CA THR A 180 -5.59 0.98 7.02
C THR A 180 -4.23 1.44 7.52
N ILE A 181 -4.24 2.53 8.29
CA ILE A 181 -3.06 3.15 8.90
C ILE A 181 -3.20 3.21 10.42
#